data_AF-A0A918CZM4-F1
#
_entry.id   AF-A0A918CZM4-F1
#
_cell.length_a   1.000
_cell.length_b   1.000
_cell.length_c   1.000
_cell.angle_alpha   90.00
_cell.angle_beta   90.00
_cell.angle_gamma   90.00
#
_symmetry.space_group_name_H-M   'P 1'
#
loop_
_entity.id
_entity.type
_entity.pdbx_description
1 polymer ?
#
loop_
_entity_poly.entity_id
_entity_poly.type
_entity_poly.pdbx_seq_one_letter_code
_entity_poly.pdbx_strand_id
1 'polypeptide(L)'
;MLRELQSLDPAVRADVLRVLDCVVRGLPAHWQRRRGVPQLMVFLDGPENVRMEKITLRELSEHGYLDEFSRWAAGVPASKARKHGCAALVHGNRIHARINRIGPIGSGRHFPDTFVSVRTVHRDLRMSPSFSLKFDVEGRFFPRLVFHEWVFDTIARARQS
;
A
#
# COMPACT_ATOMS: atom_id res chain seq x y z
N MET A 1 13.65 3.31 2.69
CA MET A 1 13.18 3.02 1.31
C MET A 1 14.32 2.67 0.37
N LEU A 2 15.18 3.59 -0.11
CA LEU A 2 16.20 3.23 -1.13
C LEU A 2 17.14 2.09 -0.70
N ARG A 3 17.79 2.21 0.47
CA ARG A 3 18.68 1.15 1.00
C ARG A 3 17.96 -0.18 1.22
N GLU A 4 16.72 -0.12 1.69
CA GLU A 4 15.89 -1.32 1.92
C GLU A 4 15.60 -2.02 0.59
N LEU A 5 15.23 -1.27 -0.45
CA LEU A 5 15.05 -1.82 -1.80
C LEU A 5 16.35 -2.39 -2.36
N GLN A 6 17.47 -1.67 -2.21
CA GLN A 6 18.78 -2.12 -2.69
C GLN A 6 19.29 -3.37 -1.97
N SER A 7 18.88 -3.60 -0.73
CA SER A 7 19.23 -4.79 0.04
C SER A 7 18.46 -6.05 -0.36
N LEU A 8 17.42 -5.92 -1.19
CA LEU A 8 16.66 -7.06 -1.70
C LEU A 8 17.44 -7.76 -2.81
N ASP A 9 17.23 -9.07 -2.91
CA ASP A 9 17.63 -9.85 -4.09
C ASP A 9 17.13 -9.17 -5.39
N PRO A 10 17.93 -9.12 -6.47
CA PRO A 10 17.56 -8.39 -7.69
C PRO A 10 16.21 -8.81 -8.30
N ALA A 11 15.86 -10.10 -8.29
CA ALA A 11 14.58 -10.57 -8.84
C ALA A 11 13.42 -10.13 -7.95
N VAL A 12 13.57 -10.29 -6.65
CA VAL A 12 12.59 -9.83 -5.65
C VAL A 12 12.40 -8.31 -5.71
N ARG A 13 13.51 -7.57 -5.85
CA ARG A 13 13.53 -6.12 -5.98
C ARG A 13 12.73 -5.68 -7.19
N ALA A 14 12.91 -6.33 -8.35
CA ALA A 14 12.16 -6.02 -9.56
C ALA A 14 10.64 -6.14 -9.33
N ASP A 15 10.20 -7.23 -8.71
CA ASP A 15 8.78 -7.47 -8.41
C ASP A 15 8.21 -6.49 -7.39
N VAL A 16 8.96 -6.18 -6.34
CA VAL A 16 8.59 -5.15 -5.35
C VAL A 16 8.49 -3.77 -6.01
N LEU A 17 9.42 -3.41 -6.89
CA LEU A 17 9.39 -2.15 -7.62
C LEU A 17 8.17 -2.05 -8.53
N ARG A 18 7.79 -3.13 -9.22
CA ARG A 18 6.57 -3.19 -10.04
C ARG A 18 5.31 -2.95 -9.22
N VAL A 19 5.24 -3.55 -8.02
CA VAL A 19 4.14 -3.29 -7.07
C VAL A 19 4.13 -1.83 -6.63
N LEU A 20 5.29 -1.26 -6.27
CA LEU A 20 5.39 0.15 -5.87
C LEU A 20 5.03 1.11 -7.00
N ASP A 21 5.46 0.86 -8.23
CA ASP A 21 5.08 1.61 -9.42
C ASP A 21 3.56 1.60 -9.64
N CYS A 22 2.94 0.43 -9.48
CA CYS A 22 1.48 0.29 -9.56
C CYS A 22 0.79 1.14 -8.47
N VAL A 23 1.31 1.13 -7.23
CA VAL A 23 0.79 1.96 -6.14
C VAL A 23 0.89 3.44 -6.46
N VAL A 24 2.07 3.94 -6.84
CA VAL A 24 2.26 5.39 -7.03
C VAL A 24 1.47 5.94 -8.21
N ARG A 25 1.24 5.12 -9.25
CA ARG A 25 0.45 5.50 -10.43
C ARG A 25 -1.05 5.32 -10.21
N GLY A 26 -1.46 4.24 -9.53
CA GLY A 26 -2.86 3.85 -9.38
C GLY A 26 -3.57 4.49 -8.19
N LEU A 27 -2.88 4.70 -7.07
CA LEU A 27 -3.51 5.18 -5.84
C LEU A 27 -4.27 6.52 -5.99
N PRO A 28 -3.77 7.53 -6.74
CA PRO A 28 -4.50 8.79 -6.92
C PRO A 28 -5.93 8.62 -7.45
N ALA A 29 -6.18 7.61 -8.32
CA ALA A 29 -7.51 7.33 -8.86
C ALA A 29 -8.46 6.68 -7.83
N HIS A 30 -7.92 6.08 -6.77
CA HIS A 30 -8.70 5.42 -5.73
C HIS A 30 -8.86 6.26 -4.46
N TRP A 31 -8.08 7.32 -4.31
CA TRP A 31 -8.12 8.21 -3.16
C TRP A 31 -9.32 9.15 -3.19
N GLN A 32 -9.85 9.47 -2.01
CA GLN A 32 -10.92 10.47 -1.86
C GLN A 32 -10.67 11.34 -0.64
N ARG A 33 -10.71 12.68 -0.77
CA ARG A 33 -10.44 13.63 0.33
C ARG A 33 -11.19 13.32 1.64
N ARG A 34 -12.45 12.88 1.56
CA ARG A 34 -13.27 12.60 2.75
C ARG A 34 -13.10 11.18 3.32
N ARG A 35 -12.64 10.22 2.50
CA ARG A 35 -12.47 8.82 2.91
C ARG A 35 -11.00 8.43 3.12
N GLY A 36 -10.09 9.27 2.63
CA GLY A 36 -8.64 9.04 2.59
C GLY A 36 -8.27 7.92 1.63
N VAL A 37 -7.14 7.28 1.92
CA VAL A 37 -6.59 6.11 1.21
C VAL A 37 -7.44 4.87 1.55
N PRO A 38 -8.10 4.22 0.57
CA PRO A 38 -8.78 2.95 0.81
C PRO A 38 -7.80 1.81 1.08
N GLN A 39 -8.28 0.70 1.64
CA GLN A 39 -7.56 -0.56 1.64
C GLN A 39 -7.50 -1.10 0.21
N LEU A 40 -6.29 -1.34 -0.30
CA LEU A 40 -6.08 -1.91 -1.62
C LEU A 40 -5.14 -3.12 -1.51
N MET A 41 -5.43 -4.14 -2.30
CA MET A 41 -4.58 -5.29 -2.54
C MET A 41 -3.93 -5.11 -3.91
N VAL A 42 -2.60 -5.23 -3.96
CA VAL A 42 -1.82 -5.15 -5.20
C VAL A 42 -1.05 -6.45 -5.37
N PHE A 43 -1.05 -7.06 -6.55
CA PHE A 43 -0.31 -8.31 -6.80
C PHE A 43 0.06 -8.44 -8.27
N LEU A 44 1.05 -9.28 -8.56
CA LEU A 44 1.43 -9.60 -9.93
C LEU A 44 0.38 -10.54 -10.55
N ASP A 45 -0.08 -10.20 -11.75
CA ASP A 45 -1.05 -11.00 -12.50
C ASP A 45 -0.41 -11.55 -13.77
N GLY A 46 0.77 -12.17 -13.58
CA GLY A 46 1.64 -12.65 -14.65
C GLY A 46 2.92 -11.82 -14.83
N PRO A 47 3.75 -12.19 -15.83
CA PRO A 47 5.08 -11.62 -16.01
C PRO A 47 5.09 -10.11 -16.22
N GLU A 48 4.06 -9.55 -16.87
CA GLU A 48 4.01 -8.12 -17.21
C GLU A 48 2.93 -7.34 -16.46
N ASN A 49 1.91 -8.02 -15.93
CA ASN A 49 0.77 -7.35 -15.32
C ASN A 49 0.90 -7.20 -13.80
N VAL A 50 0.50 -6.03 -13.30
CA VAL A 50 0.29 -5.78 -11.87
C VAL A 50 -1.15 -5.30 -11.71
N ARG A 51 -1.90 -5.95 -10.84
CA ARG A 51 -3.30 -5.65 -10.60
C ARG A 51 -3.47 -5.01 -9.23
N MET A 52 -4.29 -3.96 -9.17
CA MET A 52 -4.71 -3.30 -7.95
C MET A 52 -6.23 -3.46 -7.79
N GLU A 53 -6.67 -3.98 -6.66
CA GLU A 53 -8.09 -4.13 -6.34
C GLU A 53 -8.42 -3.64 -4.93
N LYS A 54 -9.65 -3.18 -4.73
CA LYS A 54 -10.15 -2.86 -3.38
C LYS A 54 -10.37 -4.17 -2.63
N ILE A 55 -9.98 -4.18 -1.37
CA ILE A 55 -10.25 -5.30 -0.46
C ILE A 55 -11.16 -4.84 0.67
N THR A 56 -12.17 -5.64 0.96
CA THR A 56 -13.16 -5.35 2.01
C THR A 56 -12.68 -5.81 3.38
N LEU A 57 -13.25 -5.24 4.45
CA LEU A 57 -12.98 -5.73 5.81
C LEU A 57 -13.42 -7.17 6.00
N ARG A 58 -14.45 -7.62 5.28
CA ARG A 58 -14.91 -9.01 5.30
C ARG A 58 -13.82 -9.94 4.77
N GLU A 59 -13.23 -9.62 3.61
CA GLU A 59 -12.12 -10.41 3.05
C GLU A 59 -10.88 -10.38 3.95
N LEU A 60 -10.58 -9.25 4.59
CA LEU A 60 -9.49 -9.18 5.58
C LEU A 60 -9.76 -10.07 6.80
N SER A 61 -11.01 -10.14 7.27
CA SER A 61 -11.39 -10.94 8.44
C SER A 61 -11.28 -12.45 8.26
N GLU A 62 -11.18 -12.94 7.01
CA GLU A 62 -10.87 -14.35 6.73
C GLU A 62 -9.45 -14.72 7.20
N HIS A 63 -8.61 -13.73 7.51
CA HIS A 63 -7.24 -13.88 7.98
C HIS A 63 -7.02 -13.54 9.46
N GLY A 64 -8.10 -13.37 10.25
CA GLY A 64 -8.03 -13.11 11.71
C GLY A 64 -9.04 -12.07 12.19
N TYR A 65 -8.99 -11.71 13.47
CA TYR A 65 -9.93 -10.76 14.08
C TYR A 65 -9.60 -9.28 13.78
N LEU A 66 -10.60 -8.41 13.95
CA LEU A 66 -10.59 -7.00 13.51
C LEU A 66 -9.66 -6.08 14.32
N ASP A 67 -9.35 -6.46 15.54
CA ASP A 67 -8.34 -5.85 16.41
C ASP A 67 -6.90 -6.19 15.99
N GLU A 68 -6.71 -7.15 15.07
CA GLU A 68 -5.41 -7.67 14.64
C GLU A 68 -4.99 -7.18 13.26
N PHE A 69 -5.24 -5.89 12.94
CA PHE A 69 -4.85 -5.33 11.63
C PHE A 69 -3.39 -5.59 11.25
N SER A 70 -2.48 -5.64 12.24
CA SER A 70 -1.08 -6.02 12.03
C SER A 70 -0.90 -7.44 11.48
N ARG A 71 -1.76 -8.40 11.89
CA ARG A 71 -1.82 -9.75 11.35
C ARG A 71 -2.41 -9.77 9.95
N TRP A 72 -3.49 -9.03 9.70
CA TRP A 72 -4.04 -8.89 8.35
C TRP A 72 -3.02 -8.32 7.36
N ALA A 73 -2.31 -7.27 7.78
CA ALA A 73 -1.29 -6.60 6.98
C ALA A 73 -0.11 -7.52 6.60
N ALA A 74 0.09 -8.63 7.33
CA ALA A 74 1.08 -9.64 6.97
C ALA A 74 0.46 -10.84 6.24
N GLY A 75 -0.62 -11.40 6.79
CA GLY A 75 -1.21 -12.67 6.36
C GLY A 75 -1.93 -12.59 5.01
N VAL A 76 -2.65 -11.49 4.76
CA VAL A 76 -3.40 -11.31 3.51
C VAL A 76 -2.46 -11.19 2.30
N PRO A 77 -1.47 -10.28 2.28
CA PRO A 77 -0.52 -10.25 1.17
C PRO A 77 0.31 -11.52 1.07
N ALA A 78 0.63 -12.20 2.18
CA ALA A 78 1.30 -13.50 2.13
C ALA A 78 0.47 -14.58 1.40
N SER A 79 -0.83 -14.64 1.66
CA SER A 79 -1.75 -15.55 0.96
C SER A 79 -1.79 -15.27 -0.55
N LYS A 80 -1.87 -13.99 -0.94
CA LYS A 80 -1.84 -13.59 -2.36
C LYS A 80 -0.49 -13.84 -3.01
N ALA A 81 0.63 -13.54 -2.34
CA ALA A 81 1.98 -13.79 -2.86
C ALA A 81 2.27 -15.28 -3.11
N ARG A 82 1.68 -16.20 -2.33
CA ARG A 82 1.77 -17.65 -2.62
C ARG A 82 1.21 -17.99 -4.00
N LYS A 83 0.16 -17.31 -4.46
CA LYS A 83 -0.47 -17.53 -5.78
C LYS A 83 0.20 -16.71 -6.87
N HIS A 84 0.59 -15.48 -6.55
CA HIS A 84 0.96 -14.43 -7.51
C HIS A 84 2.45 -14.06 -7.52
N GLY A 85 3.29 -14.71 -6.70
CA GLY A 85 4.71 -14.38 -6.55
C GLY A 85 4.95 -13.21 -5.59
N CYS A 86 4.38 -12.05 -5.90
CA CYS A 86 4.49 -10.84 -5.06
C CYS A 86 3.11 -10.19 -4.87
N ALA A 87 2.85 -9.72 -3.66
CA ALA A 87 1.64 -8.98 -3.33
C ALA A 87 1.89 -7.93 -2.23
N ALA A 88 0.99 -6.96 -2.11
CA ALA A 88 1.05 -5.94 -1.10
C ALA A 88 -0.32 -5.50 -0.61
N LEU A 89 -0.40 -5.22 0.68
CA LEU A 89 -1.52 -4.49 1.26
C LEU A 89 -1.15 -3.00 1.34
N VAL A 90 -2.03 -2.16 0.83
CA VAL A 90 -1.88 -0.71 0.77
C VAL A 90 -2.96 -0.08 1.63
N HIS A 91 -2.58 0.82 2.53
CA HIS A 91 -3.53 1.53 3.38
C HIS A 91 -2.95 2.85 3.87
N GLY A 92 -3.83 3.82 4.15
CA GLY A 92 -3.39 5.08 4.76
C GLY A 92 -2.99 4.90 6.22
N ASN A 93 -2.18 5.83 6.74
CA ASN A 93 -1.71 5.80 8.13
C ASN A 93 -2.82 5.94 9.18
N ARG A 94 -4.02 6.38 8.80
CA ARG A 94 -5.18 6.47 9.71
C ARG A 94 -6.13 5.28 9.59
N ILE A 95 -5.68 4.14 9.06
CA ILE A 95 -6.54 2.98 8.82
C ILE A 95 -7.21 2.43 10.08
N HIS A 96 -6.48 2.33 11.20
CA HIS A 96 -7.04 1.88 12.48
C HIS A 96 -8.14 2.81 12.99
N ALA A 97 -7.90 4.12 12.91
CA ALA A 97 -8.88 5.12 13.29
C ALA A 97 -10.15 4.99 12.43
N ARG A 98 -10.00 4.80 11.11
CA ARG A 98 -11.14 4.57 10.21
C ARG A 98 -11.93 3.30 10.51
N ILE A 99 -11.23 2.18 10.70
CA ILE A 99 -11.85 0.87 10.96
C ILE A 99 -12.66 0.95 12.26
N ASN A 100 -12.07 1.53 13.30
CA ASN A 100 -12.70 1.67 14.62
C ASN A 100 -13.62 2.90 14.72
N ARG A 101 -13.83 3.65 13.62
CA ARG A 101 -14.60 4.91 13.58
C ARG A 101 -14.17 5.93 14.65
N ILE A 102 -12.89 5.94 15.00
CA ILE A 102 -12.28 6.87 15.95
C ILE A 102 -12.00 8.17 15.20
N GLY A 103 -12.93 9.12 15.31
CA GLY A 103 -12.82 10.47 14.78
C GLY A 103 -12.95 11.52 15.88
N PRO A 104 -12.60 12.80 15.60
CA PRO A 104 -12.97 13.90 16.48
C PRO A 104 -14.50 13.91 16.63
N ILE A 105 -14.94 13.64 17.87
CA ILE A 105 -16.30 13.74 18.44
C ILE A 105 -17.42 13.73 17.38
N GLY A 106 -18.02 12.56 17.16
CA GLY A 106 -19.30 12.42 16.44
C GLY A 106 -19.30 12.69 14.93
N SER A 107 -18.16 13.05 14.32
CA SER A 107 -18.11 13.34 12.89
C SER A 107 -17.50 12.20 12.07
N GLY A 108 -18.07 11.89 10.91
CA GLY A 108 -17.47 11.00 9.91
C GLY A 108 -16.19 11.54 9.26
N ARG A 109 -15.56 12.58 9.84
CA ARG A 109 -14.35 13.23 9.35
C ARG A 109 -13.16 12.74 10.15
N HIS A 110 -12.42 11.79 9.59
CA HIS A 110 -11.10 11.44 10.10
C HIS A 110 -10.09 12.50 9.64
N PHE A 111 -9.05 12.75 10.44
CA PHE A 111 -7.90 13.52 9.96
C PHE A 111 -7.39 12.90 8.65
N PRO A 112 -6.98 13.73 7.66
CA PRO A 112 -6.50 13.21 6.40
C PRO A 112 -5.28 12.31 6.62
N ASP A 113 -5.15 11.28 5.78
CA ASP A 113 -3.91 10.51 5.74
C ASP A 113 -2.76 11.43 5.29
N THR A 114 -1.58 11.21 5.84
CA THR A 114 -0.35 11.96 5.50
C THR A 114 0.70 11.09 4.82
N PHE A 115 0.50 9.77 4.85
CA PHE A 115 1.27 8.80 4.08
C PHE A 115 0.46 7.54 3.85
N VAL A 116 0.86 6.78 2.84
CA VAL A 116 0.37 5.43 2.59
C VAL A 116 1.44 4.43 3.01
N SER A 117 1.01 3.40 3.74
CA SER A 117 1.81 2.22 4.04
C SER A 117 1.59 1.19 2.94
N VAL A 118 2.69 0.67 2.40
CA VAL A 118 2.71 -0.42 1.42
C VAL A 118 3.49 -1.57 2.03
N ARG A 119 2.78 -2.59 2.53
CA ARG A 119 3.40 -3.77 3.10
C ARG A 119 3.46 -4.87 2.06
N THR A 120 4.67 -5.15 1.58
CA THR A 120 4.89 -6.11 0.50
C THR A 120 5.26 -7.48 1.07
N VAL A 121 4.85 -8.53 0.37
CA VAL A 121 5.25 -9.91 0.63
C VAL A 121 5.61 -10.54 -0.70
N HIS A 122 6.80 -11.14 -0.73
CA HIS A 122 7.27 -11.94 -1.85
C HIS A 122 7.33 -13.40 -1.41
N ARG A 123 7.00 -14.35 -2.29
CA ARG A 123 6.99 -15.78 -1.96
C ARG A 123 8.34 -16.31 -1.47
N ASP A 124 9.42 -15.71 -1.95
CA ASP A 124 10.80 -16.11 -1.65
C ASP A 124 11.42 -15.30 -0.50
N LEU A 125 10.69 -14.35 0.09
CA LEU A 125 11.17 -13.57 1.23
C LEU A 125 10.59 -14.09 2.55
N ARG A 126 11.47 -14.25 3.55
CA ARG A 126 11.07 -14.51 4.94
C ARG A 126 10.56 -13.27 5.66
N MET A 127 10.99 -12.09 5.23
CA MET A 127 10.60 -10.81 5.80
C MET A 127 9.69 -10.04 4.83
N SER A 128 8.74 -9.29 5.38
CA SER A 128 7.78 -8.49 4.60
C SER A 128 8.17 -7.01 4.68
N PRO A 129 8.89 -6.47 3.67
CA PRO A 129 9.28 -5.08 3.69
C PRO A 129 8.05 -4.17 3.71
N SER A 130 8.21 -2.99 4.31
CA SER A 130 7.11 -2.06 4.52
C SER A 130 7.55 -0.65 4.21
N PHE A 131 6.97 -0.07 3.18
CA PHE A 131 7.32 1.26 2.70
C PHE A 131 6.27 2.27 3.13
N SER A 132 6.72 3.46 3.54
CA SER A 132 5.85 4.60 3.82
C SER A 132 6.07 5.66 2.75
N LEU A 133 5.06 5.86 1.90
CA LEU A 133 5.13 6.81 0.80
C LEU A 133 4.36 8.07 1.20
N LYS A 134 5.08 9.19 1.33
CA LYS A 134 4.48 10.48 1.65
C LYS A 134 3.83 11.08 0.42
N PHE A 135 2.72 11.76 0.64
CA PHE A 135 1.99 12.48 -0.40
C PHE A 135 1.40 13.76 0.19
N ASP A 136 1.13 14.72 -0.68
CA ASP A 136 0.35 15.91 -0.40
C ASP A 136 -1.00 15.85 -1.10
N VAL A 137 -1.87 16.79 -0.75
CA VAL A 137 -3.14 17.00 -1.44
C VAL A 137 -3.08 18.35 -2.15
N GLU A 138 -3.11 18.31 -3.47
CA GLU A 138 -3.17 19.51 -4.31
C GLU A 138 -4.59 19.78 -4.77
N GLY A 139 -4.89 21.05 -5.05
CA GLY A 139 -6.19 21.46 -5.59
C GLY A 139 -7.23 21.78 -4.52
N ARG A 140 -7.86 22.95 -4.66
CA ARG A 140 -8.88 23.44 -3.71
C ARG A 140 -10.24 22.80 -3.94
N PHE A 141 -10.71 22.83 -5.20
CA PHE A 141 -12.04 22.37 -5.61
C PHE A 141 -12.05 20.92 -6.09
N PHE A 142 -10.99 20.50 -6.80
CA PHE A 142 -10.77 19.12 -7.24
C PHE A 142 -9.49 18.60 -6.58
N PRO A 143 -9.56 18.22 -5.29
CA PRO A 143 -8.41 17.76 -4.55
C PRO A 143 -7.89 16.45 -5.15
N ARG A 144 -6.58 16.33 -5.30
CA ARG A 144 -5.88 15.14 -5.78
C ARG A 144 -4.73 14.77 -4.84
N LEU A 145 -4.50 13.47 -4.67
CA LEU A 145 -3.31 12.96 -3.99
C LEU A 145 -2.11 13.06 -4.94
N VAL A 146 -1.02 13.65 -4.48
CA VAL A 146 0.24 13.77 -5.23
C VAL A 146 1.40 13.27 -4.38
N PHE A 147 2.08 12.23 -4.86
CA PHE A 147 3.28 11.74 -4.18
C PHE A 147 4.42 12.74 -4.30
N HIS A 148 5.24 12.81 -3.26
CA HIS A 148 6.46 13.63 -3.29
C HIS A 148 7.41 13.13 -4.38
N GLU A 149 8.10 14.04 -5.07
CA GLU A 149 9.03 13.72 -6.17
C GLU A 149 10.08 12.68 -5.75
N TRP A 150 10.62 12.79 -4.53
CA TRP A 150 11.62 11.85 -4.01
C TRP A 150 11.14 10.39 -3.99
N VAL A 151 9.82 10.14 -3.96
CA VAL A 151 9.26 8.78 -4.03
C VAL A 151 9.55 8.18 -5.41
N PHE A 152 9.29 8.94 -6.48
CA PHE A 152 9.57 8.50 -7.86
C PHE A 152 11.07 8.36 -8.10
N ASP A 153 11.87 9.32 -7.63
CA ASP A 153 13.33 9.26 -7.73
C ASP A 153 13.89 8.02 -7.01
N THR A 154 13.35 7.70 -5.84
CA THR A 154 13.79 6.53 -5.07
C THR A 154 13.48 5.23 -5.81
N ILE A 155 12.28 5.11 -6.39
CA ILE A 155 11.88 3.94 -7.20
C ILE A 155 12.78 3.83 -8.45
N ALA A 156 13.03 4.94 -9.14
CA ALA A 156 13.89 4.98 -10.33
C ALA A 156 15.34 4.59 -10.00
N ARG A 157 15.93 5.14 -8.94
CA ARG A 157 17.28 4.80 -8.48
C ARG A 157 17.42 3.34 -8.06
N ALA A 158 16.42 2.81 -7.36
CA ALA A 158 16.41 1.41 -6.94
C ALA A 158 16.35 0.43 -8.13
N ARG A 159 15.86 0.86 -9.30
CA ARG A 159 15.84 0.05 -10.54
C ARG A 159 17.21 0.00 -11.24
N GLN A 160 18.07 0.99 -10.99
CA GLN A 160 19.40 1.12 -11.61
C GLN A 160 20.52 0.48 -10.78
N SER A 161 20.21 0.14 -9.52
CA SER A 161 21.08 -0.66 -8.64
C SER A 161 20.81 -2.14 -8.88
#